data_AF-T2PMV5-F1
#
_entry.id   AF-T2PMV5-F1
#
_cell.length_a   1.000
_cell.length_b   1.000
_cell.length_c   1.000
_cell.angle_alpha   90.00
_cell.angle_beta   90.00
_cell.angle_gamma   90.00
#
_symmetry.space_group_name_H-M   'P 1'
#
loop_
_entity.id
_entity.type
_entity.pdbx_description
1 polymer ?
#
loop_
_entity_poly.entity_id
_entity_poly.type
_entity_poly.pdbx_seq_one_letter_code
_entity_poly.pdbx_strand_id
1 'polypeptide(L)' 'MLVIPETRVPEFKKLLVEYYEGEDLQVIASFMREYCWKH' A
#
# COMPACT_ATOMS: atom_id res chain seq x y z
N MET A 1 4.22 -14.27 0.22
CA MET A 1 5.19 -13.34 -0.43
C MET A 1 4.50 -11.99 -0.56
N LEU A 2 5.18 -10.87 -0.27
CA LEU A 2 4.59 -9.54 -0.50
C LEU A 2 4.66 -9.24 -2.00
N VAL A 3 3.50 -9.13 -2.64
CA VAL A 3 3.35 -8.82 -4.06
C VAL A 3 2.25 -7.78 -4.19
N ILE A 4 2.56 -6.64 -4.80
CA ILE A 4 1.56 -5.60 -5.08
C ILE A 4 0.84 -6.01 -6.37
N PRO A 5 -0.47 -6.32 -6.35
CA PRO A 5 -1.21 -6.64 -7.57
C PRO A 5 -1.17 -5.47 -8.55
N GLU A 6 -1.01 -5.75 -9.84
CA GLU A 6 -0.94 -4.70 -10.88
C GLU A 6 -2.15 -3.75 -10.83
N THR A 7 -3.35 -4.30 -10.58
CA THR A 7 -4.60 -3.54 -10.43
C THR A 7 -4.60 -2.59 -9.24
N ARG A 8 -3.71 -2.79 -8.26
CA ARG A 8 -3.59 -2.02 -7.02
C ARG A 8 -2.38 -1.09 -7.01
N VAL A 9 -1.53 -1.13 -8.03
CA VAL A 9 -0.34 -0.26 -8.16
C VAL A 9 -0.68 1.24 -8.12
N PRO A 10 -1.75 1.74 -8.79
CA PRO A 10 -2.08 3.17 -8.75
C PRO A 10 -2.41 3.66 -7.33
N GLU A 11 -3.18 2.86 -6.60
CA GLU A 11 -3.57 3.15 -5.21
C GLU A 11 -2.37 3.09 -4.27
N PHE A 12 -1.52 2.06 -4.41
CA PHE A 12 -0.28 1.94 -3.66
C PHE A 12 0.65 3.15 -3.85
N LYS A 13 0.81 3.64 -5.09
CA LYS A 13 1.65 4.81 -5.38
C LYS A 13 1.14 6.08 -4.68
N LYS A 14 -0.18 6.28 -4.64
CA LYS A 14 -0.80 7.41 -3.93
C LYS A 14 -0.51 7.34 -2.43
N LEU A 15 -0.75 6.18 -1.83
CA LEU A 15 -0.48 5.94 -0.41
C LEU A 15 1.00 6.10 -0.05
N LEU A 16 1.91 5.76 -0.97
CA LEU A 16 3.34 5.91 -0.77
C LEU A 16 3.77 7.39 -0.75
N VAL A 17 3.18 8.23 -1.62
CA VAL A 17 3.40 9.68 -1.58
C VAL A 17 2.88 10.26 -0.27
N GLU A 18 1.65 9.92 0.11
CA GLU A 18 1.02 10.36 1.37
C GLU A 18 1.88 9.98 2.59
N TYR A 19 2.40 8.75 2.62
CA TYR A 19 3.33 8.30 3.65
C TYR A 19 4.59 9.18 3.76
N TYR A 20 5.17 9.61 2.63
CA TYR A 20 6.32 10.51 2.65
C TYR A 20 5.96 11.95 3.03
N GLU A 21 4.70 12.36 2.85
CA GLU A 21 4.19 13.67 3.25
C GLU A 21 3.82 13.74 4.75
N GLY A 22 3.90 12.61 5.47
CA GLY A 22 3.70 12.53 6.91
C GLY A 22 2.31 12.05 7.33
N GLU A 23 1.53 11.49 6.41
CA GLU A 23 0.27 10.80 6.73
C GLU A 23 0.51 9.54 7.59
N ASP A 24 -0.55 9.08 8.25
CA ASP A 24 -0.48 7.96 9.18
C ASP A 24 0.01 6.67 8.49
N LEU A 25 1.14 6.13 8.99
CA LEU A 25 1.72 4.85 8.59
C LEU A 25 0.71 3.71 8.60
N GLN A 26 -0.29 3.75 9.50
CA GLN A 26 -1.33 2.73 9.58
C GLN A 26 -2.15 2.58 8.30
N VAL A 27 -2.29 3.65 7.50
CA VAL A 27 -3.07 3.63 6.26
C VAL A 27 -2.41 2.71 5.23
N ILE A 28 -1.15 2.99 4.86
CA ILE A 28 -0.42 2.16 3.89
C ILE A 28 -0.13 0.76 4.44
N ALA A 29 0.11 0.62 5.75
CA ALA A 29 0.34 -0.68 6.38
C ALA A 29 -0.91 -1.57 6.36
N SER A 30 -2.10 -0.99 6.50
CA SER A 30 -3.36 -1.74 6.40
C SER A 30 -3.65 -2.15 4.96
N PHE A 31 -3.43 -1.25 4.00
CA PHE A 31 -3.54 -1.56 2.58
C PHE A 31 -2.62 -2.73 2.18
N MET A 32 -1.35 -2.70 2.57
CA MET A 32 -0.41 -3.78 2.25
C MET A 32 -0.81 -5.11 2.90
N ARG A 33 -1.35 -5.07 4.12
CA ARG A 33 -1.86 -6.26 4.83
C ARG A 33 -3.07 -6.89 4.17
N GLU A 34 -3.96 -6.08 3.60
CA GLU A 34 -5.20 -6.56 3.00
C GLU A 34 -5.01 -7.01 1.55
N TYR A 35 -4.21 -6.29 0.77
CA TYR A 35 -4.19 -6.46 -0.70
C TYR A 35 -2.88 -6.99 -1.28
N CYS A 36 -1.76 -6.92 -0.54
CA CYS A 36 -0.44 -7.25 -1.08
C CYS A 36 0.12 -8.58 -0.58
N TRP A 37 -0.61 -9.32 0.26
CA TRP A 37 -0.20 -10.67 0.66
C TRP A 37 -0.68 -11.67 -0.37
N LYS A 38 0.28 -12.28 -1.07
CA LYS A 38 0.00 -13.43 -1.94
C LYS A 38 -0.17 -14.68 -1.05
N HIS A 39 -1.34 -15.30 -1.13
CA HIS A 39 -1.59 -16.66 -0.63
C HIS A 39 -0.69 -17.67 -1.35
#